data_AF-A0A0C1R210-F1
#
_entry.id   AF-A0A0C1R210-F1
#
_cell.length_a   1.000
_cell.length_b   1.000
_cell.length_c   1.000
_cell.angle_alpha   90.00
_cell.angle_beta   90.00
_cell.angle_gamma   90.00
#
_symmetry.space_group_name_H-M   'P 1'
#
loop_
_entity.id
_entity.type
_entity.pdbx_description
1 polymer ?
#
loop_
_entity_poly.entity_id
_entity_poly.type
_entity_poly.pdbx_seq_one_letter_code
_entity_poly.pdbx_strand_id
1 'polypeptide(L)'
;MNKSDLKELLIKYGIDIDIEQLENSDLIDFNKLLSEGTLQYDINKLLKDGYTINEFGEIVPPLYGIKEFAEEIGWDRRKVAVYKGRENKLPIPSCNIKSRGYWTKKQIEKFKKNL
;
A
#
# COMPACT_ATOMS: atom_id res chain seq x y z
N MET A 1 5.91 -24.85 -6.54
CA MET A 1 4.88 -25.47 -5.68
C MET A 1 3.77 -25.96 -6.61
N ASN A 2 3.42 -27.25 -6.58
CA ASN A 2 2.43 -27.79 -7.52
C ASN A 2 1.03 -27.30 -7.10
N LYS A 3 0.07 -27.20 -8.04
CA LYS A 3 -1.27 -26.66 -7.72
C LYS A 3 -1.94 -27.40 -6.55
N SER A 4 -1.66 -28.69 -6.41
CA SER A 4 -2.09 -29.53 -5.29
C SER A 4 -1.48 -29.11 -3.96
N ASP A 5 -0.18 -28.85 -3.92
CA ASP A 5 0.55 -28.44 -2.70
C ASP A 5 0.13 -27.03 -2.26
N LEU A 6 -0.11 -26.13 -3.23
CA LEU A 6 -0.56 -24.76 -2.99
C LEU A 6 -1.98 -24.77 -2.42
N LYS A 7 -2.85 -25.65 -2.92
CA LYS A 7 -4.20 -25.88 -2.39
C LYS A 7 -4.16 -26.46 -0.97
N GLU A 8 -3.30 -27.44 -0.69
CA GLU A 8 -3.12 -27.96 0.68
C GLU A 8 -2.60 -26.90 1.64
N LEU A 9 -1.67 -26.06 1.20
CA LEU A 9 -1.12 -24.98 2.02
C LEU A 9 -2.18 -23.91 2.29
N LEU A 10 -2.96 -23.51 1.27
CA LEU A 10 -4.05 -22.55 1.41
C LEU A 10 -5.18 -23.08 2.30
N ILE A 11 -5.58 -24.35 2.14
CA ILE A 11 -6.55 -25.02 3.03
C ILE A 11 -6.02 -25.09 4.47
N LYS A 12 -4.72 -25.39 4.65
CA LYS A 12 -4.07 -25.42 5.97
C LYS A 12 -4.06 -24.07 6.66
N TYR A 13 -4.05 -22.97 5.90
CA TYR A 13 -4.23 -21.61 6.42
C TYR A 13 -5.69 -21.12 6.35
N GLY A 14 -6.65 -22.00 6.03
CA GLY A 14 -8.09 -21.75 6.09
C GLY A 14 -8.68 -20.98 4.90
N ILE A 15 -7.97 -20.91 3.77
CA ILE A 15 -8.30 -20.10 2.61
C ILE A 15 -8.85 -21.01 1.50
N ASP A 16 -10.16 -20.92 1.23
CA ASP A 16 -10.84 -21.65 0.16
C ASP A 16 -11.07 -20.70 -1.04
N ILE A 17 -10.22 -20.83 -2.07
CA ILE A 17 -10.25 -19.98 -3.27
C ILE A 17 -10.34 -20.88 -4.50
N ASP A 18 -11.24 -20.51 -5.41
CA ASP A 18 -11.38 -21.16 -6.70
C ASP A 18 -10.24 -20.71 -7.64
N ILE A 19 -9.28 -21.61 -7.86
CA ILE A 19 -7.96 -21.34 -8.46
C ILE A 19 -8.07 -20.79 -9.90
N GLU A 20 -9.22 -20.98 -10.56
CA GLU A 20 -9.47 -20.51 -11.93
C GLU A 20 -9.73 -19.00 -12.05
N GLN A 21 -10.02 -18.26 -10.95
CA GLN A 21 -10.32 -16.82 -11.00
C GLN A 21 -9.09 -15.88 -10.85
N LEU A 22 -7.89 -16.42 -10.66
CA LEU A 22 -6.66 -15.64 -10.44
C LEU A 22 -6.11 -14.95 -11.71
N GLU A 23 -6.71 -15.18 -12.88
CA GLU A 23 -6.13 -14.74 -14.16
C GLU A 23 -6.28 -13.25 -14.51
N ASN A 24 -7.08 -12.44 -13.79
CA ASN A 24 -7.54 -11.14 -14.32
C ASN A 24 -7.44 -9.89 -13.40
N SER A 25 -6.55 -9.81 -12.41
CA SER A 25 -6.43 -8.58 -11.61
C SER A 25 -5.02 -7.99 -11.60
N ASP A 26 -4.94 -6.67 -11.80
CA ASP A 26 -3.75 -5.80 -11.73
C ASP A 26 -3.02 -5.78 -10.36
N LEU A 27 -3.23 -6.79 -9.53
CA LEU A 27 -2.58 -6.98 -8.24
C LEU A 27 -1.32 -7.82 -8.43
N ILE A 28 -0.20 -7.28 -7.95
CA ILE A 28 1.09 -7.95 -7.97
C ILE A 28 0.97 -9.28 -7.23
N ASP A 29 1.13 -10.36 -8.00
CA ASP A 29 0.84 -11.73 -7.57
C ASP A 29 1.87 -12.21 -6.54
N PHE A 30 1.47 -12.14 -5.26
CA PHE A 30 2.31 -12.45 -4.10
C PHE A 30 2.84 -13.89 -4.14
N ASN A 31 2.07 -14.80 -4.73
CA ASN A 31 2.44 -16.20 -4.91
C ASN A 31 3.58 -16.37 -5.93
N LYS A 32 3.60 -15.55 -6.98
CA LYS A 32 4.68 -15.52 -7.96
C LYS A 32 5.98 -15.08 -7.30
N LEU A 33 5.93 -13.99 -6.53
CA LEU A 33 7.08 -13.43 -5.83
C LEU A 33 7.66 -14.36 -4.75
N LEU A 34 6.82 -15.14 -4.05
CA LEU A 34 7.28 -16.10 -3.04
C LEU A 34 7.92 -17.34 -3.67
N SER A 35 7.47 -17.73 -4.87
CA SER A 35 7.98 -18.91 -5.58
C SER A 35 9.35 -18.73 -6.24
N GLU A 36 9.74 -17.49 -6.55
CA GLU A 36 10.99 -17.17 -7.28
C GLU A 36 12.22 -16.97 -6.37
N GLY A 37 12.10 -17.12 -5.04
CA GLY A 37 13.22 -16.96 -4.10
C GLY A 37 13.79 -15.53 -4.01
N THR A 38 13.17 -14.58 -4.70
CA THR A 38 13.54 -13.16 -4.82
C THR A 38 13.06 -12.31 -3.63
N LEU A 39 12.12 -12.80 -2.81
CA LEU A 39 11.40 -12.01 -1.80
C LEU A 39 12.08 -11.82 -0.43
N GLN A 40 13.19 -12.52 -0.14
CA GLN A 40 13.94 -12.23 1.08
C GLN A 40 14.59 -10.83 1.00
N TYR A 41 14.93 -10.40 -0.23
CA TYR A 41 15.30 -9.02 -0.55
C TYR A 41 14.04 -8.19 -0.84
N ASP A 42 13.38 -7.78 0.24
CA ASP A 42 13.05 -6.38 0.54
C ASP A 42 11.95 -6.29 1.61
N ILE A 43 11.43 -7.40 2.16
CA ILE A 43 10.49 -7.30 3.30
C ILE A 43 11.13 -6.53 4.47
N ASN A 44 12.36 -6.85 4.85
CA ASN A 44 13.08 -6.11 5.90
C ASN A 44 13.30 -4.63 5.55
N LYS A 45 13.41 -4.29 4.26
CA LYS A 45 13.56 -2.92 3.80
C LYS A 45 12.22 -2.19 3.76
N LEU A 46 11.15 -2.83 3.28
CA LEU A 46 9.79 -2.32 3.31
C LEU A 46 9.35 -2.03 4.75
N LEU A 47 9.64 -2.95 5.68
CA LEU A 47 9.41 -2.73 7.11
C LEU A 47 10.23 -1.55 7.65
N LYS A 48 11.49 -1.40 7.24
CA LYS A 48 12.31 -0.20 7.56
C LYS A 48 11.75 1.09 6.97
N ASP A 49 11.15 1.02 5.79
CA ASP A 49 10.51 2.13 5.09
C ASP A 49 9.11 2.47 5.65
N GLY A 50 8.66 1.75 6.69
CA GLY A 50 7.42 2.01 7.41
C GLY A 50 6.20 1.26 6.89
N TYR A 51 6.38 0.31 5.97
CA TYR A 51 5.30 -0.61 5.59
C TYR A 51 5.00 -1.57 6.73
N THR A 52 3.76 -2.02 6.79
CA THR A 52 3.30 -2.99 7.80
C THR A 52 2.67 -4.20 7.11
N ILE A 53 2.55 -5.31 7.84
CA ILE A 53 1.85 -6.50 7.35
C ILE A 53 0.58 -6.63 8.18
N ASN A 54 -0.57 -6.74 7.51
CA ASN A 54 -1.84 -6.94 8.20
C ASN A 54 -2.07 -8.41 8.59
N GLU A 55 -3.19 -8.70 9.25
CA GLU A 55 -3.57 -10.05 9.68
C GLU A 55 -3.79 -11.04 8.51
N PHE A 56 -3.94 -10.53 7.29
CA PHE A 56 -4.09 -11.31 6.06
C PHE A 56 -2.77 -11.56 5.33
N GLY A 57 -1.64 -11.07 5.89
CA GLY A 57 -0.32 -11.20 5.27
C GLY A 57 -0.06 -10.19 4.15
N GLU A 58 -0.89 -9.16 4.01
CA GLU A 58 -0.76 -8.14 2.96
C GLU A 58 0.16 -6.99 3.40
N ILE A 59 0.94 -6.46 2.46
CA ILE A 59 1.83 -5.31 2.69
C ILE A 59 1.03 -4.01 2.60
N VAL A 60 0.89 -3.33 3.73
CA VAL A 60 0.17 -2.07 3.87
C VAL A 60 1.16 -0.90 3.85
N PRO A 61 1.01 0.08 2.93
CA PRO A 61 1.88 1.23 2.88
C PRO A 61 1.71 2.16 4.07
N PRO A 62 2.77 2.87 4.50
CA PRO A 62 2.64 3.90 5.51
C PRO A 62 1.66 4.99 5.03
N LEU A 63 0.76 5.37 5.93
CA LEU A 63 -0.23 6.41 5.72
C LEU A 63 0.22 7.71 6.40
N TYR A 64 0.25 8.77 5.61
CA TYR A 64 0.73 10.09 5.99
C TYR A 64 -0.48 11.00 6.17
N GLY A 65 -0.60 11.61 7.35
CA GLY A 65 -1.62 12.62 7.61
C GLY A 65 -1.21 13.99 7.07
N ILE A 66 -2.03 15.00 7.34
CA ILE A 66 -1.78 16.39 6.89
C ILE A 66 -0.44 16.92 7.40
N LYS A 67 -0.01 16.54 8.61
CA LYS A 67 1.24 17.01 9.20
C LYS A 67 2.42 16.43 8.41
N GLU A 68 2.45 15.12 8.26
CA GLU A 68 3.54 14.41 7.60
C GLU A 68 3.58 14.75 6.10
N PHE A 69 2.42 14.88 5.45
CA PHE A 69 2.31 15.36 4.08
C PHE A 69 2.93 16.75 3.91
N ALA A 70 2.64 17.69 4.82
CA ALA A 70 3.16 19.05 4.77
C ALA A 70 4.69 19.10 4.96
N GLU A 71 5.21 18.35 5.92
CA GLU A 71 6.64 18.20 6.17
C GLU A 71 7.36 17.66 4.93
N GLU A 72 6.81 16.61 4.33
CA GLU A 72 7.40 16.00 3.13
C GLU A 72 7.51 16.99 1.97
N ILE A 73 6.47 17.77 1.68
CA ILE A 73 6.47 18.70 0.54
C ILE A 73 7.06 20.09 0.85
N GLY A 74 7.55 20.30 2.08
CA GLY A 74 8.11 21.59 2.51
C GLY A 74 7.08 22.72 2.62
N TRP A 75 5.82 22.39 2.93
CA TRP A 75 4.74 23.37 3.10
C TRP A 75 4.36 23.55 4.57
N ASP A 76 3.78 24.70 4.91
CA ASP A 76 3.12 24.87 6.20
C ASP A 76 1.88 23.96 6.28
N ARG A 77 1.69 23.28 7.42
CA ARG A 77 0.53 22.39 7.68
C ARG A 77 -0.82 23.08 7.43
N ARG A 78 -0.94 24.37 7.76
CA ARG A 78 -2.14 25.18 7.51
C ARG A 78 -2.39 25.36 6.01
N LYS A 79 -1.34 25.53 5.20
CA LYS A 79 -1.45 25.61 3.74
C LYS A 79 -2.03 24.32 3.17
N VAL A 80 -1.53 23.16 3.62
CA VAL A 80 -2.08 21.85 3.22
C VAL A 80 -3.52 21.69 3.67
N ALA A 81 -3.87 22.07 4.90
CA ALA A 81 -5.25 22.00 5.39
C ALA A 81 -6.23 22.85 4.56
N VAL A 82 -5.82 24.07 4.18
CA VAL A 82 -6.62 24.95 3.31
C VAL A 82 -6.75 24.37 1.90
N TYR A 83 -5.64 23.87 1.34
CA TYR A 83 -5.61 23.36 -0.04
C TYR A 83 -6.30 22.01 -0.17
N LYS A 84 -6.40 21.22 0.91
CA LYS A 84 -7.23 20.00 0.97
C LYS A 84 -8.71 20.30 0.71
N GLY A 85 -9.21 21.42 1.21
CA GLY A 85 -10.59 21.86 1.00
C GLY A 85 -10.82 22.53 -0.37
N ARG A 86 -9.77 22.69 -1.18
CA ARG A 86 -9.87 23.30 -2.51
C ARG A 86 -9.70 22.21 -3.57
N GLU A 87 -10.63 22.17 -4.51
CA GLU A 87 -10.63 21.20 -5.59
C GLU A 87 -9.31 21.25 -6.40
N ASN A 88 -8.78 20.08 -6.75
CA ASN A 88 -7.61 19.87 -7.61
C ASN A 88 -6.28 20.51 -7.16
N LYS A 89 -6.14 20.88 -5.89
CA LYS A 89 -4.90 21.46 -5.35
C LYS A 89 -4.03 20.48 -4.56
N LEU A 90 -4.61 19.37 -4.10
CA LEU A 90 -3.91 18.24 -3.49
C LEU A 90 -4.38 16.94 -4.16
N PRO A 91 -3.56 15.89 -4.15
CA PRO A 91 -4.00 14.57 -4.57
C PRO A 91 -5.18 14.11 -3.71
N ILE A 92 -6.09 13.33 -4.29
CA ILE A 92 -7.18 12.71 -3.55
C ILE A 92 -6.58 11.78 -2.47
N PRO A 93 -6.99 11.89 -1.19
CA PRO A 93 -6.52 11.00 -0.13
C PRO A 93 -6.76 9.53 -0.48
N SER A 94 -5.82 8.65 -0.15
CA SER A 94 -6.00 7.20 -0.30
C SER A 94 -7.12 6.67 0.59
N CYS A 95 -7.29 7.27 1.76
CA CYS A 95 -8.40 6.98 2.66
C CYS A 95 -8.72 8.17 3.57
N ASN A 96 -9.88 8.11 4.22
CA ASN A 96 -10.27 9.06 5.26
C ASN A 96 -10.49 8.32 6.58
N ILE A 97 -9.82 8.75 7.66
CA ILE A 97 -10.03 8.25 9.03
C ILE A 97 -10.55 9.41 9.87
N LYS A 98 -11.74 9.26 10.47
CA LYS A 98 -12.41 10.35 11.23
C LYS A 98 -12.43 11.69 10.47
N SER A 99 -12.78 11.64 9.18
CA SER A 99 -12.83 12.79 8.26
C SER A 99 -11.48 13.47 7.95
N ARG A 100 -10.36 12.90 8.42
CA ARG A 100 -9.01 13.33 8.05
C ARG A 100 -8.52 12.49 6.90
N GLY A 101 -7.94 13.16 5.89
CA GLY A 101 -7.40 12.48 4.71
C GLY A 101 -6.00 11.99 5.00
N TYR A 102 -5.69 10.81 4.49
CA TYR A 102 -4.38 10.17 4.56
C TYR A 102 -3.89 9.84 3.17
N TRP A 103 -2.60 10.01 2.94
CA TRP A 103 -1.95 9.76 1.66
C TRP A 103 -0.86 8.72 1.81
N THR A 104 -0.61 7.97 0.75
CA THR A 104 0.57 7.09 0.70
C THR A 104 1.80 7.89 0.32
N LYS A 105 2.99 7.40 0.70
CA LYS A 105 4.27 7.98 0.28
C LYS A 105 4.37 8.18 -1.23
N LYS A 106 3.89 7.20 -2.01
CA LYS A 106 3.86 7.25 -3.48
C LYS A 106 3.01 8.41 -4.02
N GLN A 107 1.86 8.71 -3.41
CA GLN A 107 1.04 9.85 -3.79
C GLN A 107 1.75 11.18 -3.51
N ILE A 108 2.41 11.28 -2.35
CA ILE A 108 3.20 12.46 -1.97
C ILE A 108 4.34 12.68 -2.95
N GLU A 109 5.13 11.65 -3.23
CA GLU A 109 6.25 11.74 -4.17
C GLU A 109 5.80 12.09 -5.59
N LYS A 110 4.68 11.52 -6.06
CA LYS A 110 4.09 11.88 -7.35
C LYS A 110 3.65 13.34 -7.37
N PHE A 111 3.08 13.85 -6.28
CA PHE A 111 2.72 15.25 -6.15
C PHE A 111 3.94 16.17 -6.13
N LYS A 112 5.00 15.83 -5.38
CA LYS A 112 6.28 16.57 -5.37
C LYS A 112 6.88 16.75 -6.75
N LYS A 113 6.76 15.75 -7.62
CA LYS A 113 7.27 15.82 -9.00
C LYS A 113 6.52 16.83 -9.89
N ASN A 114 5.30 17.19 -9.52
CA ASN A 114 4.41 18.08 -10.28
C ASN A 114 4.23 19.45 -9.59
N LEU A 115 5.02 19.73 -8.56
CA LEU A 115 4.95 20.91 -7.70
C LEU A 115 5.81 22.04 -8.27
#